data_AF-A0A3S1FGG6-F1
#
_entry.id   AF-A0A3S1FGG6-F1
#
_cell.length_a   1.000
_cell.length_b   1.000
_cell.length_c   1.000
_cell.angle_alpha   90.00
_cell.angle_beta   90.00
_cell.angle_gamma   90.00
#
_symmetry.space_group_name_H-M   'P 1'
#
loop_
_entity.id
_entity.type
_entity.pdbx_description
1 polymer ?
#
loop_
_entity_poly.entity_id
_entity_poly.type
_entity_poly.pdbx_seq_one_letter_code
_entity_poly.pdbx_strand_id
1 'polypeptide(L)'
;MPLVASPSTTNYFQGTGYATWTPTGGSPRDLGNIVECELTPATDKLEHKKTRGGSKKTDFTQYNNQAVQIRIVLDEITAANLAMMFMSEVETSGSDEVIRIMSVSTITGALTFTGDNNVGNKVSGNFPSVSFG
;
A
#
# COMPACT_ATOMS: atom_id res chain seq x y z
N MET A 1 -11.19 23.51 11.73
CA MET A 1 -11.92 22.23 11.80
C MET A 1 -12.20 21.98 13.29
N PRO A 2 -13.45 21.68 13.70
CA PRO A 2 -13.75 21.49 15.12
C PRO A 2 -13.06 20.22 15.62
N LEU A 3 -12.38 20.33 16.77
CA LEU A 3 -11.73 19.20 17.44
C LEU A 3 -12.81 18.24 17.94
N VAL A 4 -12.74 16.98 17.53
CA VAL A 4 -13.69 15.95 17.98
C VAL A 4 -13.48 15.72 19.47
N ALA A 5 -14.51 15.92 20.27
CA ALA A 5 -14.45 15.75 21.73
C ALA A 5 -14.39 14.26 22.10
N SER A 6 -13.43 13.89 22.95
CA SER A 6 -13.29 12.53 23.49
C SER A 6 -13.99 12.41 24.85
N PRO A 7 -14.64 11.26 25.15
CA PRO A 7 -14.84 10.08 24.29
C PRO A 7 -16.16 10.14 23.49
N SER A 8 -16.15 9.67 22.24
CA SER A 8 -17.34 9.48 21.40
C SER A 8 -17.31 8.09 20.76
N THR A 9 -18.46 7.42 20.68
CA THR A 9 -18.61 6.13 19.97
C THR A 9 -18.35 6.26 18.47
N THR A 10 -18.44 7.47 17.91
CA THR A 10 -18.09 7.76 16.52
C THR A 10 -16.57 7.75 16.27
N ASN A 11 -15.74 7.70 17.32
CA ASN A 11 -14.28 7.57 17.20
C ASN A 11 -13.81 6.11 17.18
N TYR A 12 -14.70 5.14 17.39
CA TYR A 12 -14.33 3.73 17.22
C TYR A 12 -14.08 3.45 15.75
N PHE A 13 -12.89 2.93 15.45
CA PHE A 13 -12.54 2.45 14.13
C PHE A 13 -12.91 0.97 14.05
N GLN A 14 -13.88 0.65 13.20
CA GLN A 14 -14.10 -0.70 12.73
C GLN A 14 -13.41 -0.80 11.38
N GLY A 15 -12.30 -1.53 11.31
CA GLY A 15 -11.44 -1.64 10.13
C GLY A 15 -12.02 -2.54 9.05
N THR A 16 -13.25 -2.27 8.60
CA THR A 16 -13.85 -2.95 7.44
C THR A 16 -13.60 -2.13 6.18
N GLY A 17 -13.26 -2.81 5.10
CA GLY A 17 -12.99 -2.19 3.81
C GLY A 17 -12.52 -3.22 2.79
N TYR A 18 -12.32 -2.77 1.57
CA TYR A 18 -11.79 -3.57 0.47
C TYR A 18 -10.67 -2.80 -0.22
N ALA A 19 -9.79 -3.54 -0.91
CA ALA A 19 -8.74 -2.95 -1.70
C ALA A 19 -8.85 -3.35 -3.16
N THR A 20 -8.76 -2.36 -4.04
CA THR A 20 -8.79 -2.54 -5.48
C THR A 20 -7.40 -2.32 -6.04
N TRP A 21 -6.89 -3.30 -6.78
CA TRP A 21 -5.64 -3.21 -7.54
C TRP A 21 -5.93 -2.85 -8.99
N THR A 22 -5.22 -1.87 -9.53
CA THR A 22 -5.30 -1.51 -10.96
C THR A 22 -3.90 -1.62 -11.56
N PRO A 23 -3.57 -2.70 -12.30
CA PRO A 23 -2.28 -2.81 -12.95
C PRO A 23 -2.10 -1.69 -13.99
N THR A 24 -0.86 -1.27 -14.24
CA THR A 24 -0.58 -0.22 -15.23
C THR A 24 -1.14 -0.61 -16.60
N GLY A 25 -2.08 0.19 -17.12
CA GLY A 25 -2.74 -0.06 -18.41
C GLY A 25 -3.82 -1.14 -18.41
N GLY A 26 -4.15 -1.73 -17.25
CA GLY A 26 -5.24 -2.70 -17.10
C GLY A 26 -6.46 -2.14 -16.38
N SER A 27 -7.42 -3.02 -16.11
CA SER A 27 -8.66 -2.68 -15.40
C SER A 27 -8.54 -2.88 -13.89
N PRO A 28 -9.26 -2.08 -13.07
CA PRO A 28 -9.36 -2.31 -11.63
C PRO A 28 -9.91 -3.71 -11.32
N ARG A 29 -9.32 -4.38 -10.33
CA ARG A 29 -9.77 -5.67 -9.82
C ARG A 29 -9.80 -5.66 -8.29
N ASP A 30 -10.80 -6.32 -7.71
CA ASP A 30 -10.87 -6.51 -6.27
C ASP A 30 -9.83 -7.55 -5.81
N LEU A 31 -9.16 -7.28 -4.69
CA LEU A 31 -8.22 -8.21 -4.07
C LEU A 31 -8.92 -9.23 -3.16
N GLY A 32 -10.21 -9.04 -2.89
CA GLY A 32 -11.01 -9.92 -2.05
C GLY A 32 -10.87 -9.59 -0.56
N ASN A 33 -11.18 -10.56 0.30
CA ASN A 33 -11.11 -10.36 1.74
C ASN A 33 -9.66 -10.12 2.23
N ILE A 34 -9.47 -9.03 2.98
CA ILE A 34 -8.19 -8.63 3.57
C ILE A 34 -8.25 -8.88 5.07
N VAL A 35 -7.40 -9.77 5.56
CA VAL A 35 -7.31 -10.09 6.99
C VAL A 35 -6.54 -8.99 7.73
N GLU A 36 -5.48 -8.48 7.11
CA GLU A 36 -4.59 -7.52 7.73
C GLU A 36 -4.01 -6.56 6.69
N CYS A 37 -3.94 -5.27 7.04
CA CYS A 37 -3.31 -4.25 6.21
C CYS A 37 -2.51 -3.30 7.10
N GLU A 38 -1.20 -3.19 6.82
CA GLU A 38 -0.30 -2.29 7.52
C GLU A 38 0.34 -1.30 6.55
N LEU A 39 0.33 -0.03 6.95
CA LEU A 39 0.94 1.08 6.23
C LEU A 39 2.07 1.65 7.08
N THR A 40 3.32 1.48 6.63
CA THR A 40 4.49 2.04 7.30
C THR A 40 5.05 3.18 6.45
N PRO A 41 4.78 4.46 6.79
CA PRO A 41 5.39 5.59 6.10
C PRO A 41 6.90 5.61 6.39
N ALA A 42 7.70 5.60 5.32
CA ALA A 42 9.15 5.73 5.36
C ALA A 42 9.55 7.08 4.75
N THR A 43 10.24 7.91 5.52
CA THR A 43 10.77 9.18 5.02
C THR A 43 12.28 9.16 5.06
N ASP A 44 12.91 9.11 3.88
CA ASP A 44 14.35 9.22 3.79
C ASP A 44 14.77 10.69 3.87
N LYS A 45 15.53 10.98 4.91
CA LYS A 45 16.05 12.31 5.20
C LYS A 45 17.54 12.35 4.89
N LEU A 46 17.94 13.12 3.88
CA LEU A 46 19.34 13.47 3.68
C LEU A 46 19.68 14.69 4.55
N GLU A 47 20.54 14.48 5.54
CA GLU A 47 21.09 15.53 6.39
C GLU A 47 22.45 15.99 5.87
N HIS A 48 22.57 17.26 5.49
CA HIS A 48 23.87 17.87 5.25
C HIS A 48 24.46 18.35 6.58
N LYS A 49 25.57 17.74 7.00
CA LYS A 49 26.32 18.13 8.21
C LYS A 49 27.56 18.93 7.80
N LYS A 50 27.62 20.22 8.15
CA LYS A 50 28.84 21.04 7.95
C LYS A 50 29.98 20.51 8.81
N THR A 51 31.18 20.40 8.23
CA THR A 51 32.37 19.82 8.88
C THR A 51 33.36 20.88 9.40
N ARG A 52 33.12 22.18 9.16
CA ARG A 52 34.03 23.27 9.55
C ARG A 52 33.44 24.06 10.72
N GLY A 53 34.05 23.90 11.90
CA GLY A 53 33.71 24.65 13.12
C GLY A 53 33.07 23.80 14.22
N GLY A 54 33.88 23.01 14.93
CA GLY A 54 33.73 22.55 16.33
C GLY A 54 32.48 21.78 16.79
N SER A 55 31.36 21.80 16.06
CA SER A 55 30.10 21.16 16.47
C SER A 55 29.32 20.76 15.22
N LYS A 56 29.02 19.47 15.09
CA LYS A 56 28.24 18.90 13.98
C LYS A 56 26.78 19.33 14.11
N LYS A 57 26.45 20.56 13.71
CA LYS A 57 25.07 21.03 13.58
C LYS A 57 24.54 20.64 12.20
N THR A 58 23.36 20.02 12.19
CA THR A 58 22.60 19.75 10.96
C THR A 58 22.18 21.10 10.38
N ASP A 59 22.72 21.46 9.21
CA ASP A 59 22.53 22.78 8.60
C ASP A 59 21.45 22.76 7.51
N PHE A 60 21.22 21.59 6.90
CA PHE A 60 20.17 21.42 5.89
C PHE A 60 19.55 20.03 5.99
N THR A 61 18.22 19.98 6.00
CA THR A 61 17.42 18.77 5.98
C THR A 61 16.64 18.74 4.68
N GLN A 62 16.97 17.83 3.76
CA GLN A 62 16.18 17.59 2.56
C GLN A 62 15.44 16.26 2.71
N TYR A 63 14.11 16.31 2.65
CA TYR A 63 13.28 15.12 2.51
C TYR A 63 13.36 14.70 1.04
N ASN A 64 14.07 13.60 0.75
CA ASN A 64 14.37 13.22 -0.63
C ASN A 64 13.42 12.13 -1.15
N ASN A 65 12.87 11.30 -0.26
CA ASN A 65 11.88 10.30 -0.62
C ASN A 65 10.83 10.18 0.50
N GLN A 66 9.57 10.44 0.16
CA GLN A 66 8.43 10.01 0.96
C GLN A 66 7.92 8.72 0.32
N ALA A 67 8.17 7.59 0.97
CA ALA A 67 7.69 6.29 0.56
C ALA A 67 6.71 5.77 1.62
N VAL A 68 5.82 4.86 1.22
CA VAL A 68 4.96 4.13 2.15
C VAL A 68 5.13 2.66 1.83
N GLN A 69 5.55 1.87 2.81
CA GLN A 69 5.54 0.43 2.70
C GLN A 69 4.14 -0.07 3.05
N ILE A 70 3.58 -0.90 2.17
CA ILE A 70 2.25 -1.48 2.32
C ILE A 70 2.41 -2.99 2.48
N ARG A 71 1.92 -3.55 3.58
CA ARG A 71 1.79 -5.00 3.79
C ARG A 71 0.31 -5.35 3.82
N ILE A 72 -0.10 -6.27 2.96
CA ILE A 72 -1.49 -6.75 2.90
C ILE A 72 -1.46 -8.27 3.04
N VAL A 73 -2.32 -8.80 3.91
CA VAL A 73 -2.57 -10.23 4.06
C VAL A 73 -3.95 -10.51 3.50
N LEU A 74 -4.00 -11.21 2.37
CA LEU A 74 -5.23 -11.63 1.71
C LEU A 74 -5.63 -13.03 2.18
N ASP A 75 -6.93 -13.25 2.34
CA ASP A 75 -7.49 -14.58 2.63
C ASP A 75 -7.74 -15.38 1.33
N GLU A 76 -8.01 -14.67 0.23
CA GLU A 76 -8.40 -15.26 -1.05
C GLU A 76 -7.19 -15.59 -1.95
N ILE A 77 -6.96 -16.90 -2.12
CA ILE A 77 -5.94 -17.44 -3.02
C ILE A 77 -6.54 -17.58 -4.43
N THR A 78 -6.46 -16.50 -5.21
CA THR A 78 -6.75 -16.51 -6.66
C THR A 78 -5.43 -16.55 -7.46
N ALA A 79 -5.43 -17.07 -8.69
CA ALA A 79 -4.20 -17.08 -9.49
C ALA A 79 -3.67 -15.65 -9.73
N ALA A 80 -4.59 -14.71 -9.91
CA ALA A 80 -4.34 -13.28 -9.99
C ALA A 80 -3.57 -12.72 -8.76
N ASN A 81 -4.01 -13.05 -7.54
CA ASN A 81 -3.37 -12.61 -6.30
C ASN A 81 -2.02 -13.30 -6.09
N LEU A 82 -1.96 -14.61 -6.36
CA LEU A 82 -0.75 -15.41 -6.24
C LEU A 82 0.33 -14.93 -7.22
N ALA A 83 -0.06 -14.54 -8.44
CA ALA A 83 0.83 -13.96 -9.42
C ALA A 83 1.40 -12.61 -8.99
N MET A 84 0.64 -11.79 -8.25
CA MET A 84 1.19 -10.57 -7.63
C MET A 84 2.25 -10.90 -6.58
N MET A 85 1.99 -11.89 -5.72
CA MET A 85 2.93 -12.31 -4.68
C MET A 85 4.23 -12.86 -5.26
N PHE A 86 4.15 -13.63 -6.35
CA PHE A 86 5.31 -14.27 -6.97
C PHE A 86 5.88 -13.51 -8.18
N MET A 87 5.50 -12.25 -8.37
CA MET A 87 5.99 -11.42 -9.49
C MET A 87 5.88 -12.13 -10.84
N SER A 88 4.67 -12.60 -11.13
CA SER A 88 4.41 -13.53 -12.23
C SER A 88 3.28 -13.06 -13.12
N GLU A 89 3.28 -13.58 -14.35
CA GLU A 89 2.10 -13.53 -15.22
C GLU A 89 1.25 -14.79 -15.05
N VAL A 90 -0.06 -14.63 -15.18
CA VAL A 90 -1.01 -15.74 -15.25
C VAL A 90 -1.19 -16.10 -16.72
N GLU A 91 -0.77 -17.32 -17.08
CA GLU A 91 -1.06 -17.92 -18.39
C GLU A 91 -2.29 -18.82 -18.24
N THR A 92 -3.36 -18.55 -19.00
CA THR A 92 -4.53 -19.45 -19.04
C THR A 92 -4.29 -20.55 -20.05
N SER A 93 -4.35 -21.81 -19.61
CA SER A 93 -4.26 -22.98 -20.48
C SER A 93 -5.55 -23.80 -20.36
N GLY A 94 -6.56 -23.47 -21.17
CA GLY A 94 -7.86 -24.13 -21.11
C GLY A 94 -8.68 -23.65 -19.91
N SER A 95 -9.06 -24.57 -19.01
CA SER A 95 -9.74 -24.25 -17.75
C SER A 95 -8.79 -23.95 -16.58
N ASP A 96 -7.49 -24.19 -16.77
CA ASP A 96 -6.50 -24.10 -15.71
C ASP A 96 -5.70 -22.80 -15.84
N GLU A 97 -5.47 -22.13 -14.71
CA GLU A 97 -4.59 -20.96 -14.61
C GLU A 97 -3.19 -21.43 -14.17
N VAL A 98 -2.19 -21.20 -15.02
CA VAL A 98 -0.80 -21.55 -14.76
C VAL A 98 -0.01 -20.28 -14.49
N ILE A 99 0.77 -20.27 -13.41
CA ILE A 99 1.58 -19.11 -13.02
C ILE A 99 3.05 -19.45 -13.26
N ARG A 100 3.72 -18.62 -14.06
CA ARG A 100 5.17 -18.72 -14.23
C ARG A 100 5.87 -17.88 -13.17
N ILE A 101 6.29 -18.54 -12.09
CA ILE A 101 6.95 -17.94 -10.92
C ILE A 101 8.14 -17.06 -11.35
N MET A 102 8.20 -15.82 -10.82
CA MET A 102 9.27 -14.84 -11.07
C MET A 102 9.48 -14.51 -12.56
N SER A 103 8.42 -14.52 -13.37
CA SER A 103 8.49 -14.16 -14.79
C SER A 103 8.59 -12.65 -15.05
N VAL A 104 8.20 -11.82 -14.08
CA VAL A 104 8.18 -10.36 -14.20
C VAL A 104 9.12 -9.75 -13.17
N SER A 105 9.88 -8.72 -13.57
CA SER A 105 10.85 -8.07 -12.68
C SER A 105 10.22 -7.09 -11.69
N THR A 106 9.06 -6.52 -12.01
CA THR A 106 8.34 -5.58 -11.15
C THR A 106 6.89 -5.51 -11.60
N ILE A 107 5.95 -5.58 -10.65
CA ILE A 107 4.54 -5.36 -10.93
C ILE A 107 4.18 -3.95 -10.49
N THR A 108 3.76 -3.10 -11.44
CA THR A 108 3.38 -1.71 -11.19
C THR A 108 1.89 -1.49 -11.37
N GLY A 109 1.32 -0.59 -10.57
CA GLY A 109 -0.09 -0.25 -10.64
C GLY A 109 -0.52 0.74 -9.57
N ALA A 110 -1.82 0.95 -9.46
CA ALA A 110 -2.44 1.75 -8.41
C ALA A 110 -3.16 0.83 -7.41
N LEU A 111 -3.08 1.17 -6.13
CA LEU A 111 -3.82 0.51 -5.06
C LEU A 111 -4.78 1.52 -4.44
N THR A 112 -6.06 1.18 -4.37
CA THR A 112 -7.07 2.00 -3.70
C THR A 112 -7.65 1.22 -2.53
N PHE A 113 -7.59 1.79 -1.33
CA PHE A 113 -8.26 1.28 -0.15
C PHE A 113 -9.53 2.08 0.10
N THR A 114 -10.66 1.39 0.26
CA THR A 114 -11.94 2.00 0.55
C THR A 114 -12.49 1.43 1.85
N GLY A 115 -12.65 2.30 2.86
CA GLY A 115 -13.30 1.93 4.12
C GLY A 115 -14.81 1.76 3.94
N ASP A 116 -15.32 0.61 4.37
CA ASP A 116 -16.74 0.26 4.31
C ASP A 116 -17.31 -0.01 5.72
N ASN A 117 -17.00 0.88 6.65
CA ASN A 117 -17.47 0.77 8.02
C ASN A 117 -18.85 1.39 8.20
N ASN A 118 -19.75 0.68 8.87
CA ASN A 118 -21.13 1.15 9.12
C ASN A 118 -21.20 2.14 10.31
N VAL A 119 -20.17 2.12 11.17
CA VAL A 119 -20.03 2.99 12.34
C VAL A 119 -18.57 3.47 12.41
N GLY A 120 -18.36 4.74 12.76
CA GLY A 120 -17.03 5.34 12.85
C GLY A 120 -16.60 6.13 11.60
N ASN A 121 -15.33 6.55 11.56
CA ASN A 121 -14.81 7.35 10.45
C ASN A 121 -14.46 6.49 9.22
N LYS A 122 -15.06 6.81 8.07
CA LYS A 122 -14.73 6.20 6.77
C LYS A 122 -13.48 6.85 6.20
N VAL A 123 -12.38 6.11 6.16
CA VAL A 123 -11.13 6.58 5.54
C VAL A 123 -10.86 5.78 4.28
N SER A 124 -10.62 6.48 3.18
CA SER A 124 -10.20 5.88 1.92
C SER A 124 -8.83 6.44 1.53
N GLY A 125 -7.94 5.56 1.06
CA GLY A 125 -6.59 5.89 0.63
C GLY A 125 -6.41 5.58 -0.84
N ASN A 126 -5.81 6.49 -1.60
CA ASN A 126 -5.44 6.25 -2.99
C ASN A 126 -3.91 6.29 -3.12
N PHE A 127 -3.34 5.18 -3.54
CA PHE A 127 -1.93 5.04 -3.88
C PHE A 127 -1.82 4.92 -5.40
N PRO A 128 -1.63 6.05 -6.12
CA PRO A 128 -1.70 6.08 -7.58
C PRO A 128 -0.52 5.38 -8.26
N SER A 129 0.57 5.14 -7.53
CA SER A 129 1.76 4.46 -8.01
C SER A 129 2.33 3.57 -6.91
N VAL A 130 2.20 2.26 -7.10
CA VAL A 130 2.71 1.20 -6.23
C VAL A 130 3.47 0.22 -7.11
N SER A 131 4.62 -0.25 -6.62
CA SER A 131 5.43 -1.26 -7.27
C SER A 131 5.71 -2.40 -6.29
N PHE A 132 5.44 -3.63 -6.71
CA PHE A 132 5.88 -4.84 -6.03
C PHE A 132 7.10 -5.40 -6.74
N GLY A 133 8.16 -5.63 -5.99
CA GLY A 133 9.49 -6.05 -6.46
C GLY A 133 10.15 -7.00 -5.47
#